data_AF-D6W7Z4-F1
#
_entry.id   AF-D6W7Z4-F1
#
_cell.length_a   1.000
_cell.length_b   1.000
_cell.length_c   1.000
_cell.angle_alpha   90.00
_cell.angle_beta   90.00
_cell.angle_gamma   90.00
#
_symmetry.space_group_name_H-M   'P 1'
#
loop_
_entity.id
_entity.type
_entity.pdbx_description
1 polymer ?
#
loop_
_entity_poly.entity_id
_entity_poly.type
_entity_poly.pdbx_seq_one_letter_code
_entity_poly.pdbx_strand_id
1 'polypeptide(L)'
;MRSSSSELLLDQQEELRKRKIKELAAAKKANKQVGGRSCREQALFYSTSLLAVMAMSAGSSLLFLVPLYVDPAISTLASNFVTEPVTCVTTRREDLTGLANCSWSSCREGCTSDAYHCTHIYVSYNDSEAHNQTDDAVLLVNIKGCGYPPTVLCVNFTEAYGNEGTVFPCYHSRENRTVVLTHYERDEQVAIIIHYFAVPFVITLATSVALCVMHCDCRCHPTTHHKRARRPRIHDLSDGSISIGVDLRHNTSYHSDLVAFRPT
;
A
#
# COMPACT_ATOMS: atom_id res chain seq x y z
N MET A 1 -22.90 -55.39 -69.18
CA MET A 1 -22.40 -55.58 -67.79
C MET A 1 -21.05 -54.86 -67.61
N ARG A 2 -21.03 -53.52 -67.51
CA ARG A 2 -19.79 -52.72 -67.35
C ARG A 2 -19.83 -51.75 -66.17
N SER A 3 -20.83 -51.87 -65.28
CA SER A 3 -21.07 -50.91 -64.20
C SER A 3 -20.29 -51.20 -62.91
N SER A 4 -19.79 -52.44 -62.71
CA SER A 4 -19.29 -52.86 -61.40
C SER A 4 -17.87 -52.38 -61.07
N SER A 5 -17.02 -52.12 -62.06
CA SER A 5 -15.62 -51.69 -61.82
C SER A 5 -15.48 -50.20 -61.52
N SER A 6 -16.42 -49.36 -61.98
CA SER A 6 -16.41 -47.92 -61.73
C SER A 6 -16.91 -47.60 -60.32
N GLU A 7 -17.86 -48.36 -59.80
CA GLU A 7 -18.42 -48.22 -58.44
C GLU A 7 -17.35 -48.57 -57.38
N LEU A 8 -16.59 -49.65 -57.59
CA LEU A 8 -15.54 -50.09 -56.66
C LEU A 8 -14.40 -49.06 -56.51
N LEU A 9 -14.03 -48.37 -57.60
CA LEU A 9 -13.00 -47.32 -57.57
C LEU A 9 -13.51 -46.03 -56.90
N LEU A 10 -14.80 -45.72 -57.04
CA LEU A 10 -15.44 -44.60 -56.35
C LEU A 10 -15.49 -44.84 -54.83
N ASP A 11 -15.84 -46.05 -54.40
CA ASP A 11 -15.84 -46.44 -52.99
C ASP A 11 -14.45 -46.33 -52.36
N GLN A 12 -13.42 -46.85 -53.05
CA GLN A 12 -12.03 -46.77 -52.58
C GLN A 12 -11.52 -45.33 -52.46
N GLN A 13 -11.92 -44.46 -53.40
CA GLN A 13 -11.56 -43.04 -53.37
C GLN A 13 -12.29 -42.28 -52.24
N GLU A 14 -13.52 -42.66 -51.92
CA GLU A 14 -14.29 -42.07 -50.84
C GLU A 14 -13.72 -42.43 -49.46
N GLU A 15 -13.28 -43.69 -49.27
CA GLU A 15 -12.61 -44.10 -48.04
C GLU A 15 -11.30 -43.35 -47.79
N LEU A 16 -10.50 -43.14 -48.85
CA LEU A 16 -9.24 -42.41 -48.75
C LEU A 16 -9.47 -40.94 -48.38
N ARG A 17 -10.52 -40.32 -48.94
CA ARG A 17 -10.93 -38.95 -48.56
C ARG A 17 -11.38 -38.88 -47.10
N LYS A 18 -12.18 -39.85 -46.63
CA LYS A 18 -12.62 -39.94 -45.22
C LYS A 18 -11.43 -40.06 -44.27
N ARG A 19 -10.40 -40.83 -44.62
CA ARG A 19 -9.17 -40.96 -43.81
C ARG A 19 -8.38 -39.65 -43.74
N LYS A 20 -8.16 -38.97 -44.88
CA LYS A 20 -7.48 -37.66 -44.91
C LYS A 20 -8.24 -36.60 -44.11
N ILE A 21 -9.58 -36.58 -44.18
CA ILE A 21 -10.41 -35.66 -43.39
C ILE A 21 -10.24 -35.93 -41.88
N LYS A 22 -10.21 -37.21 -41.46
CA LYS A 22 -9.97 -37.59 -40.07
C LYS A 22 -8.58 -37.20 -39.58
N GLU A 23 -7.55 -37.38 -40.41
CA GLU A 23 -6.17 -36.98 -40.09
C GLU A 23 -6.01 -35.46 -39.98
N LEU A 24 -6.61 -34.69 -40.91
CA LEU A 24 -6.62 -33.23 -40.85
C LEU A 24 -7.38 -32.72 -39.62
N ALA A 25 -8.48 -33.38 -39.23
CA ALA A 25 -9.21 -33.07 -38.01
C ALA A 25 -8.38 -33.38 -36.75
N ALA A 26 -7.65 -34.50 -36.73
CA ALA A 26 -6.76 -34.87 -35.64
C ALA A 26 -5.57 -33.90 -35.51
N ALA A 27 -4.95 -33.51 -36.63
CA ALA A 27 -3.88 -32.52 -36.66
C ALA A 27 -4.35 -31.13 -36.20
N LYS A 28 -5.56 -30.70 -36.59
CA LYS A 28 -6.15 -29.44 -36.11
C LYS A 28 -6.44 -29.49 -34.60
N LYS A 29 -6.85 -30.65 -34.07
CA LYS A 29 -7.07 -30.86 -32.63
C LYS A 29 -5.75 -30.84 -31.84
N ALA A 30 -4.72 -31.50 -32.35
CA ALA A 30 -3.38 -31.48 -31.78
C ALA A 30 -2.76 -30.07 -31.81
N ASN A 31 -2.91 -29.35 -32.92
CA ASN A 31 -2.39 -27.98 -33.06
C ASN A 31 -3.17 -26.98 -32.17
N LYS A 32 -4.49 -27.19 -31.99
CA LYS A 32 -5.32 -26.43 -31.04
C LYS A 32 -4.88 -26.63 -29.58
N GLN A 33 -4.28 -27.77 -29.24
CA GLN A 33 -3.73 -28.02 -27.90
C GLN A 33 -2.37 -27.35 -27.66
N VAL A 34 -1.65 -26.94 -28.71
CA VAL A 34 -0.28 -26.40 -28.62
C VAL A 34 -0.24 -24.86 -28.65
N GLY A 35 -1.32 -24.20 -29.10
CA GLY A 35 -1.31 -22.76 -29.43
C GLY A 35 -2.04 -21.79 -28.49
N GLY A 36 -2.57 -22.22 -27.34
CA GLY A 36 -3.28 -21.33 -26.42
C GLY A 36 -2.86 -21.55 -24.98
N ARG A 37 -2.37 -20.49 -24.31
CA ARG A 37 -2.22 -20.48 -22.84
C ARG A 37 -3.54 -20.96 -22.24
N SER A 38 -3.47 -21.89 -21.29
CA SER A 38 -4.68 -22.40 -20.64
C SER A 38 -5.40 -21.24 -19.94
N CYS A 39 -6.73 -21.21 -19.96
CA CYS A 39 -7.52 -20.18 -19.27
C CYS A 39 -7.07 -20.00 -17.80
N ARG A 40 -6.62 -21.08 -17.16
CA ARG A 40 -6.02 -21.09 -15.82
C ARG A 40 -4.70 -20.32 -15.73
N GLU A 41 -3.79 -20.48 -16.69
CA GLU A 41 -2.50 -19.76 -16.71
C GLU A 41 -2.70 -18.28 -16.96
N GLN A 42 -3.65 -17.94 -17.83
CA GLN A 42 -4.02 -16.57 -18.12
C GLN A 42 -4.67 -15.91 -16.89
N ALA A 43 -5.59 -16.60 -16.20
CA ALA A 43 -6.16 -16.14 -14.94
C ALA A 43 -5.11 -15.95 -13.84
N LEU A 44 -4.16 -16.88 -13.70
CA LEU A 44 -3.07 -16.79 -12.73
C LEU A 44 -2.12 -15.61 -13.01
N PHE A 45 -1.82 -15.33 -14.27
CA PHE A 45 -0.97 -14.20 -14.65
C PHE A 45 -1.64 -12.85 -14.32
N TYR A 46 -2.92 -12.69 -14.70
CA TYR A 46 -3.67 -11.47 -14.39
C TYR A 46 -3.93 -11.30 -12.90
N SER A 47 -4.25 -12.37 -12.16
CA SER A 47 -4.45 -12.28 -10.71
C SER A 47 -3.17 -11.87 -9.98
N THR A 48 -2.02 -12.45 -10.36
CA THR A 48 -0.72 -12.09 -9.79
C THR A 48 -0.39 -10.63 -10.06
N SER A 49 -0.56 -10.18 -11.30
CA SER A 49 -0.29 -8.79 -11.67
C SER A 49 -1.21 -7.81 -10.92
N LEU A 50 -2.50 -8.14 -10.78
CA LEU A 50 -3.45 -7.31 -10.06
C LEU A 50 -3.12 -7.24 -8.57
N LEU A 51 -2.87 -8.37 -7.93
CA LEU A 51 -2.53 -8.44 -6.50
C LEU A 51 -1.22 -7.70 -6.20
N ALA A 52 -0.23 -7.78 -7.11
CA ALA A 52 1.02 -7.04 -6.97
C ALA A 52 0.80 -5.52 -7.04
N VAL A 53 0.01 -5.03 -8.01
CA VAL A 53 -0.30 -3.59 -8.11
C VAL A 53 -1.09 -3.10 -6.90
N MET A 54 -2.06 -3.90 -6.40
CA MET A 54 -2.81 -3.58 -5.19
C MET A 54 -1.91 -3.54 -3.95
N ALA A 55 -0.99 -4.49 -3.79
CA ALA A 55 -0.05 -4.51 -2.67
C ALA A 55 0.91 -3.31 -2.70
N MET A 56 1.46 -2.98 -3.87
CA MET A 56 2.38 -1.85 -4.03
C MET A 56 1.67 -0.51 -3.77
N SER A 57 0.48 -0.32 -4.34
CA SER A 57 -0.29 0.92 -4.15
C SER A 57 -0.75 1.09 -2.70
N ALA A 58 -1.32 0.05 -2.07
CA ALA A 58 -1.72 0.10 -0.66
C ALA A 58 -0.52 0.34 0.27
N GLY A 59 0.61 -0.32 0.01
CA GLY A 59 1.86 -0.10 0.74
C GLY A 59 2.39 1.34 0.59
N SER A 60 2.39 1.89 -0.63
CA SER A 60 2.78 3.29 -0.86
C SER A 60 1.82 4.27 -0.18
N SER A 61 0.51 4.02 -0.20
CA SER A 61 -0.47 4.87 0.48
C SER A 61 -0.25 4.93 1.98
N LEU A 62 0.11 3.80 2.63
CA LEU A 62 0.40 3.78 4.07
C LEU A 62 1.55 4.71 4.46
N LEU A 63 2.59 4.83 3.62
CA LEU A 63 3.74 5.70 3.91
C LEU A 63 3.36 7.19 3.98
N PHE A 64 2.31 7.61 3.27
CA PHE A 64 1.82 8.98 3.31
C PHE A 64 0.69 9.17 4.31
N LEU A 65 -0.25 8.23 4.38
CA LEU A 65 -1.41 8.32 5.26
C LEU A 65 -1.03 8.25 6.74
N VAL A 66 0.00 7.48 7.10
CA VAL A 66 0.41 7.33 8.50
C VAL A 66 0.89 8.67 9.08
N PRO A 67 1.90 9.36 8.52
CA PRO A 67 2.35 10.64 9.07
C PRO A 67 1.30 11.76 8.97
N LEU A 68 0.44 11.73 7.95
CA LEU A 68 -0.53 12.80 7.70
C LEU A 68 -1.81 12.69 8.53
N TYR A 69 -2.34 11.48 8.74
CA TYR A 69 -3.66 11.28 9.36
C TYR A 69 -3.59 10.42 10.63
N VAL A 70 -2.78 9.38 10.64
CA VAL A 70 -2.75 8.41 11.75
C VAL A 70 -1.97 8.97 12.93
N ASP A 71 -0.81 9.60 12.70
CA ASP A 71 0.00 10.18 13.78
C ASP A 71 -0.74 11.29 14.54
N PRO A 72 -1.42 12.26 13.88
CA PRO A 72 -2.29 13.21 14.59
C PRO A 72 -3.42 12.54 15.37
N ALA A 73 -4.10 11.53 14.80
CA ALA A 73 -5.21 10.86 15.45
C ALA A 73 -4.77 10.07 16.70
N ILE A 74 -3.65 9.35 16.60
CA ILE A 74 -3.05 8.63 17.74
C ILE A 74 -2.64 9.61 18.84
N SER A 75 -1.98 10.73 18.48
CA SER A 75 -1.57 11.73 19.47
C SER A 75 -2.78 12.37 20.18
N THR A 76 -3.89 12.57 19.46
CA THR A 76 -5.15 13.05 20.04
C THR A 76 -5.77 12.02 20.99
N LEU A 77 -5.71 10.73 20.65
CA LEU A 77 -6.26 9.68 21.51
C LEU A 77 -5.38 9.43 22.75
N ALA A 78 -4.05 9.51 22.60
CA ALA A 78 -3.07 9.31 23.66
C ALA A 78 -3.11 10.43 24.72
N SER A 79 -3.45 11.66 24.31
CA SER A 79 -3.67 12.78 25.23
C SER A 79 -4.97 12.67 26.02
N ASN A 80 -5.81 11.67 25.74
CA ASN A 80 -6.98 11.30 26.54
C ASN A 80 -7.87 12.49 26.88
N PHE A 81 -8.38 13.17 25.85
CA PHE A 81 -9.36 14.24 26.01
C PHE A 81 -10.67 13.72 26.60
N VAL A 82 -11.25 14.50 27.51
CA VAL A 82 -12.58 14.23 28.06
C VAL A 82 -13.62 14.58 27.01
N THR A 83 -14.62 13.72 26.82
CA THR A 83 -15.70 13.91 25.84
C THR A 83 -16.78 14.87 26.33
N GLU A 84 -16.80 15.16 27.63
CA GLU A 84 -17.67 16.18 28.23
C GLU A 84 -16.97 17.54 28.15
N PRO A 85 -17.60 18.56 27.54
CA PRO A 85 -16.98 19.86 27.40
C PRO A 85 -17.01 20.64 28.72
N VAL A 86 -15.94 21.37 29.00
CA VAL A 86 -15.86 22.38 30.06
C VAL A 86 -16.05 23.79 29.48
N THR A 87 -16.28 24.77 30.34
CA THR A 87 -16.39 26.17 29.91
C THR A 87 -15.02 26.83 29.92
N CYS A 88 -14.52 27.21 28.74
CA CYS A 88 -13.30 28.01 28.57
C CYS A 88 -13.64 29.49 28.43
N VAL A 89 -12.76 30.34 28.96
CA VAL A 89 -12.79 31.79 28.79
C VAL A 89 -11.45 32.25 28.21
N THR A 90 -11.46 32.96 27.09
CA THR A 90 -10.21 33.50 26.52
C THR A 90 -9.63 34.58 27.43
N THR A 91 -8.40 34.36 27.90
CA THR A 91 -7.70 35.30 28.77
C THR A 91 -6.94 36.34 27.97
N ARG A 92 -6.22 35.91 26.91
CA ARG A 92 -5.47 36.80 26.02
C ARG A 92 -5.20 36.15 24.67
N ARG A 93 -4.92 37.00 23.69
CA ARG A 93 -4.41 36.61 22.37
C ARG A 93 -3.12 37.36 22.05
N GLU A 94 -2.13 36.63 21.57
CA GLU A 94 -0.85 37.18 21.12
C GLU A 94 -0.62 36.78 19.66
N ASP A 95 -0.38 37.77 18.80
CA ASP A 95 0.03 37.54 17.41
C ASP A 95 1.54 37.78 17.30
N LEU A 96 2.29 36.72 17.06
CA LEU A 96 3.74 36.74 17.04
C LEU A 96 4.26 36.58 15.61
N THR A 97 5.46 37.12 15.39
CA THR A 97 6.18 36.96 14.14
C THR A 97 7.62 36.52 14.37
N GLY A 98 8.14 35.72 13.44
CA GLY A 98 9.49 35.17 13.46
C GLY A 98 9.54 33.70 13.85
N LEU A 99 10.47 32.96 13.22
CA LEU A 99 10.60 31.52 13.36
C LEU A 99 10.92 31.07 14.80
N ALA A 100 11.67 31.88 15.56
CA ALA A 100 12.04 31.56 16.94
C ALA A 100 10.89 31.75 17.94
N ASN A 101 9.94 32.63 17.64
CA ASN A 101 8.81 32.92 18.53
C ASN A 101 7.61 31.99 18.26
N CYS A 102 7.52 31.44 17.05
CA CYS A 102 6.44 30.56 16.60
C CYS A 102 6.77 29.07 16.76
N SER A 103 7.05 28.64 17.98
CA SER A 103 7.21 27.20 18.29
C SER A 103 5.90 26.41 18.21
N TRP A 104 4.76 27.08 18.43
CA TRP A 104 3.43 26.54 18.29
C TRP A 104 2.47 27.61 17.72
N SER A 105 1.24 27.22 17.42
CA SER A 105 0.17 28.14 17.03
C SER A 105 -1.18 27.53 17.40
N SER A 106 -2.13 28.35 17.85
CA SER A 106 -3.52 27.91 18.10
C SER A 106 -4.20 27.44 16.82
N CYS A 107 -3.91 28.12 15.72
CA CYS A 107 -4.35 27.72 14.38
C CYS A 107 -3.27 28.05 13.35
N ARG A 108 -3.04 27.15 12.40
CA ARG A 108 -2.17 27.35 11.25
C ARG A 108 -2.75 26.70 9.99
N GLU A 109 -2.78 27.44 8.90
CA GLU A 109 -3.10 26.88 7.59
C GLU A 109 -1.85 26.19 7.03
N GLY A 110 -1.92 24.87 6.86
CA GLY A 110 -0.82 24.02 6.42
C GLY A 110 -0.01 23.40 7.57
N CYS A 111 0.10 22.08 7.57
CA CYS A 111 0.86 21.34 8.59
C CYS A 111 2.33 21.07 8.21
N THR A 112 2.70 21.28 6.93
CA THR A 112 4.03 20.93 6.40
C THR A 112 4.96 22.12 6.17
N SER A 113 4.49 23.36 6.35
CA SER A 113 5.25 24.58 6.13
C SER A 113 5.73 25.22 7.43
N ASP A 114 6.93 25.80 7.44
CA ASP A 114 7.40 26.62 8.55
C ASP A 114 6.54 27.88 8.69
N ALA A 115 6.25 28.27 9.94
CA ALA A 115 5.41 29.41 10.25
C ALA A 115 6.26 30.60 10.67
N TYR A 116 6.14 31.71 9.94
CA TYR A 116 6.69 33.00 10.36
C TYR A 116 5.69 33.87 11.11
N HIS A 117 4.40 33.54 11.03
CA HIS A 117 3.31 34.23 11.72
C HIS A 117 2.52 33.16 12.48
N CYS A 118 2.25 33.40 13.76
CA CYS A 118 1.49 32.50 14.62
C CYS A 118 0.61 33.29 15.57
N THR A 119 -0.53 32.69 15.93
CA THR A 119 -1.49 33.27 16.85
C THR A 119 -1.59 32.35 18.05
N HIS A 120 -1.30 32.88 19.23
CA HIS A 120 -1.39 32.19 20.51
C HIS A 120 -2.65 32.67 21.22
N ILE A 121 -3.57 31.75 21.48
CA ILE A 121 -4.80 32.01 22.23
C ILE A 121 -4.70 31.24 23.54
N TYR A 122 -4.74 31.98 24.63
CA TYR A 122 -4.74 31.43 25.98
C TYR A 122 -6.14 31.53 26.57
N VAL A 123 -6.53 30.49 27.28
CA VAL A 123 -7.83 30.37 27.89
C VAL A 123 -7.69 29.88 29.33
N SER A 124 -8.64 30.27 30.17
CA SER A 124 -8.81 29.69 31.50
C SER A 124 -10.08 28.85 31.55
N TYR A 125 -10.02 27.76 32.31
CA TYR A 125 -11.19 26.91 32.55
C TYR A 125 -11.16 26.39 33.97
N ASN A 126 -12.34 26.04 34.47
CA ASN A 126 -12.48 25.41 35.77
C ASN A 126 -12.77 23.92 35.57
N ASP A 127 -11.88 23.07 36.10
CA ASP A 127 -12.05 21.62 36.08
C ASP A 127 -12.82 21.19 37.32
N SER A 128 -14.05 20.69 37.13
CA SER A 128 -14.89 20.17 38.21
C SER A 128 -14.24 19.01 38.95
N GLU A 129 -13.38 18.23 38.29
CA GLU A 129 -12.71 17.07 38.89
C GLU A 129 -11.49 17.45 39.74
N ALA A 130 -10.84 18.58 39.42
CA ALA A 130 -9.58 18.97 40.07
C ALA A 130 -9.72 20.10 41.10
N HIS A 131 -10.89 20.75 41.21
CA HIS A 131 -11.13 21.93 42.05
C HIS A 131 -10.06 23.03 41.90
N ASN A 132 -9.38 23.07 40.75
CA ASN A 132 -8.27 23.98 40.48
C ASN A 132 -8.56 24.73 39.18
N GLN A 133 -8.53 26.05 39.25
CA GLN A 133 -8.62 26.91 38.09
C GLN A 133 -7.29 26.83 37.32
N THR A 134 -7.37 26.50 36.03
CA THR A 134 -6.19 26.53 35.17
C THR A 134 -6.16 27.89 34.49
N ASP A 135 -5.22 28.73 34.90
CA ASP A 135 -4.97 30.01 34.27
C ASP A 135 -3.90 29.79 33.19
N ASP A 136 -4.23 30.10 31.93
CA ASP A 136 -3.34 30.02 30.75
C ASP A 136 -3.16 28.64 30.10
N ALA A 137 -4.25 27.90 29.92
CA ALA A 137 -4.24 26.78 28.97
C ALA A 137 -4.19 27.28 27.51
N VAL A 138 -3.48 26.54 26.67
CA VAL A 138 -3.35 26.82 25.24
C VAL A 138 -4.54 26.24 24.50
N LEU A 139 -5.25 27.10 23.78
CA LEU A 139 -6.33 26.70 22.88
C LEU A 139 -5.74 26.29 21.53
N LEU A 140 -6.09 25.10 21.05
CA LEU A 140 -5.72 24.64 19.72
C LEU A 140 -6.95 24.25 18.90
N VAL A 141 -6.87 24.46 17.58
CA VAL A 141 -7.88 23.96 16.63
C VAL A 141 -7.91 22.42 16.59
N ASN A 142 -6.76 21.79 16.80
CA ASN A 142 -6.56 20.34 16.98
C ASN A 142 -5.22 20.10 17.69
N ILE A 143 -4.88 18.86 18.03
CA ILE A 143 -3.63 18.55 18.76
C ILE A 143 -2.33 19.03 18.06
N LYS A 144 -2.37 19.23 16.73
CA LYS A 144 -1.24 19.74 15.95
C LYS A 144 -1.27 21.27 15.78
N GLY A 145 -2.39 21.92 16.08
CA GLY A 145 -2.60 23.35 15.87
C GLY A 145 -2.65 23.77 14.41
N CYS A 146 -2.83 22.84 13.45
CA CYS A 146 -2.77 23.14 12.01
C CYS A 146 -3.80 22.36 11.19
N GLY A 147 -4.20 22.88 10.03
CA GLY A 147 -5.08 22.17 9.10
C GLY A 147 -5.15 22.82 7.72
N TYR A 148 -6.02 22.31 6.84
CA TYR A 148 -6.18 22.83 5.48
C TYR A 148 -7.64 23.25 5.22
N PRO A 149 -7.87 24.32 4.44
CA PRO A 149 -9.22 24.67 3.99
C PRO A 149 -9.85 23.54 3.14
N PRO A 150 -11.18 23.32 3.20
CA PRO A 150 -12.18 24.12 3.91
C PRO A 150 -12.37 23.74 5.39
N THR A 151 -11.73 22.67 5.87
CA THR A 151 -11.94 22.15 7.23
C THR A 151 -11.38 23.05 8.33
N VAL A 152 -10.30 23.77 8.04
CA VAL A 152 -9.66 24.70 8.99
C VAL A 152 -9.46 26.04 8.28
N LEU A 153 -10.05 27.09 8.85
CA LEU A 153 -9.91 28.48 8.41
C LEU A 153 -9.51 29.31 9.62
N CYS A 154 -8.25 29.76 9.66
CA CYS A 154 -7.71 30.40 10.86
C CYS A 154 -8.29 31.79 11.11
N VAL A 155 -8.74 32.48 10.06
CA VAL A 155 -9.46 33.74 10.19
C VAL A 155 -10.72 33.57 11.03
N ASN A 156 -11.57 32.58 10.68
CA ASN A 156 -12.82 32.32 11.40
C ASN A 156 -12.55 31.81 12.83
N PHE A 157 -11.57 30.92 12.99
CA PHE A 157 -11.19 30.41 14.30
C PHE A 157 -10.77 31.54 15.26
N THR A 158 -9.95 32.46 14.75
CA THR A 158 -9.39 33.55 15.56
C THR A 158 -10.44 34.62 15.85
N GLU A 159 -11.38 34.86 14.93
CA GLU A 159 -12.51 35.76 15.16
C GLU A 159 -13.49 35.19 16.20
N ALA A 160 -13.74 33.87 16.16
CA ALA A 160 -14.65 33.19 17.07
C ALA A 160 -14.10 33.07 18.50
N TYR A 161 -12.81 32.74 18.65
CA TYR A 161 -12.22 32.36 19.94
C TYR A 161 -11.10 33.29 20.44
N GLY A 162 -10.58 34.17 19.59
CA GLY A 162 -9.40 34.98 19.90
C GLY A 162 -9.67 36.30 20.63
N ASN A 163 -10.95 36.65 20.87
CA ASN A 163 -11.29 37.87 21.59
C ASN A 163 -11.29 37.63 23.10
N GLU A 164 -10.67 38.53 23.88
CA GLU A 164 -10.59 38.42 25.34
C GLU A 164 -11.98 38.43 25.99
N GLY A 165 -12.19 37.54 26.97
CA GLY A 165 -13.48 37.37 27.64
C GLY A 165 -14.52 36.57 26.87
N THR A 166 -14.19 36.03 25.69
CA THR A 166 -15.09 35.10 24.99
C THR A 166 -15.24 33.79 25.76
N VAL A 167 -16.47 33.31 25.84
CA VAL A 167 -16.83 32.09 26.59
C VAL A 167 -17.37 31.05 25.63
N PHE A 168 -16.82 29.84 25.65
CA PHE A 168 -17.21 28.76 24.74
C PHE A 168 -16.94 27.37 25.35
N PRO A 169 -17.62 26.32 24.86
CA PRO A 169 -17.32 24.95 25.26
C PRO A 169 -15.98 24.50 24.67
N CYS A 170 -15.17 23.83 25.48
CA CYS A 170 -13.86 23.31 25.09
C CYS A 170 -13.61 21.95 25.74
N TYR A 171 -12.69 21.18 25.19
CA TYR A 171 -12.34 19.84 25.64
C TYR A 171 -10.92 19.83 26.18
N HIS A 172 -10.77 19.53 27.47
CA HIS A 172 -9.47 19.45 28.13
C HIS A 172 -8.85 18.05 28.04
N SER A 173 -7.52 17.98 28.08
CA SER A 173 -6.79 16.71 28.16
C SER A 173 -6.67 16.28 29.63
N ARG A 174 -6.93 15.01 29.92
CA ARG A 174 -6.70 14.44 31.27
C ARG A 174 -5.22 14.30 31.60
N GLU A 175 -4.40 14.09 30.58
CA GLU A 175 -2.95 13.91 30.72
C GLU A 175 -2.22 15.25 30.80
N ASN A 176 -2.62 16.22 29.96
CA ASN A 176 -2.01 17.54 29.93
C ASN A 176 -3.06 18.66 30.06
N ARG A 177 -3.19 19.21 31.28
CA ARG A 177 -4.16 20.27 31.59
C ARG A 177 -3.88 21.61 30.91
N THR A 178 -2.69 21.83 30.35
CA THR A 178 -2.35 23.09 29.69
C THR A 178 -2.81 23.14 28.23
N VAL A 179 -3.51 22.12 27.73
CA VAL A 179 -3.96 22.04 26.33
C VAL A 179 -5.45 21.78 26.28
N VAL A 180 -6.17 22.57 25.48
CA VAL A 180 -7.59 22.40 25.24
C VAL A 180 -7.93 22.52 23.75
N LEU A 181 -8.98 21.81 23.35
CA LEU A 181 -9.48 21.77 21.97
C LEU A 181 -10.87 22.38 21.88
N THR A 182 -11.19 23.02 20.76
CA THR A 182 -12.55 23.54 20.48
C THR A 182 -13.54 22.44 20.15
N HIS A 183 -13.11 21.46 19.36
CA HIS A 183 -13.90 20.32 18.95
C HIS A 183 -13.09 19.04 19.16
N TYR A 184 -13.68 18.08 19.88
CA TYR A 184 -13.11 16.75 20.04
C TYR A 184 -14.23 15.72 19.97
N GLU A 185 -14.18 14.87 18.95
CA GLU A 185 -15.05 13.70 18.84
C GLU A 185 -14.19 12.44 18.74
N ARG A 186 -14.31 11.56 19.73
CA ARG A 186 -13.48 10.35 19.84
C ARG A 186 -13.73 9.40 18.67
N ASP A 187 -14.99 9.24 18.28
CA ASP A 187 -15.39 8.25 17.28
C ASP A 187 -14.85 8.61 15.88
N GLU A 188 -14.78 9.90 15.55
CA GLU A 188 -14.15 10.37 14.31
C GLU A 188 -12.66 9.99 14.25
N GLN A 189 -11.92 10.21 15.33
CA GLN A 189 -10.49 9.88 15.39
C GLN A 189 -10.25 8.37 15.25
N VAL A 190 -11.11 7.55 15.87
CA VAL A 190 -11.07 6.09 15.73
C VAL A 190 -11.40 5.66 14.30
N ALA A 191 -12.42 6.28 13.68
CA ALA A 191 -12.81 5.98 12.30
C ALA A 191 -11.68 6.31 11.31
N ILE A 192 -10.97 7.42 11.52
CA ILE A 192 -9.78 7.81 10.75
C ILE A 192 -8.71 6.71 10.85
N ILE A 193 -8.38 6.25 12.06
CA ILE A 193 -7.39 5.18 12.27
C ILE A 193 -7.83 3.90 11.55
N ILE A 194 -9.09 3.51 11.65
CA ILE A 194 -9.59 2.29 10.99
C ILE A 194 -9.49 2.40 9.46
N HIS A 195 -9.96 3.50 8.87
CA HIS A 195 -10.01 3.66 7.41
C HIS A 195 -8.65 3.89 6.77
N TYR A 196 -7.76 4.65 7.41
CA TYR A 196 -6.49 5.05 6.80
C TYR A 196 -5.31 4.17 7.19
N PHE A 197 -5.38 3.48 8.34
CA PHE A 197 -4.34 2.54 8.76
C PHE A 197 -4.78 1.09 8.63
N ALA A 198 -5.86 0.69 9.33
CA ALA A 198 -6.21 -0.72 9.43
C ALA A 198 -6.63 -1.32 8.08
N VAL A 199 -7.46 -0.62 7.30
CA VAL A 199 -7.93 -1.12 6.00
C VAL A 199 -6.77 -1.31 4.99
N PRO A 200 -5.92 -0.32 4.68
CA PRO A 200 -4.81 -0.51 3.74
C PRO A 200 -3.77 -1.50 4.26
N PHE A 201 -3.56 -1.57 5.58
CA PHE A 201 -2.68 -2.56 6.20
C PHE A 201 -3.19 -3.99 5.99
N VAL A 202 -4.48 -4.25 6.26
CA VAL A 202 -5.09 -5.57 6.06
C VAL A 202 -5.08 -5.96 4.58
N ILE A 203 -5.35 -5.02 3.67
CA ILE A 203 -5.27 -5.28 2.22
C ILE A 203 -3.85 -5.65 1.81
N THR A 204 -2.84 -4.90 2.29
CA THR A 204 -1.43 -5.17 1.99
C THR A 204 -1.01 -6.54 2.52
N LEU A 205 -1.41 -6.88 3.74
CA LEU A 205 -1.12 -8.17 4.35
C LEU A 205 -1.81 -9.32 3.60
N ALA A 206 -3.11 -9.20 3.32
CA ALA A 206 -3.88 -10.22 2.63
C ALA A 206 -3.37 -10.45 1.19
N THR A 207 -3.07 -9.39 0.44
CA THR A 207 -2.51 -9.48 -0.91
C THR A 207 -1.10 -10.08 -0.89
N SER A 208 -0.26 -9.71 0.08
CA SER A 208 1.06 -10.32 0.30
C SER A 208 0.96 -11.81 0.59
N VAL A 209 0.11 -12.22 1.53
CA VAL A 209 -0.11 -13.65 1.85
C VAL A 209 -0.65 -14.41 0.65
N ALA A 210 -1.60 -13.85 -0.11
CA ALA A 210 -2.13 -14.48 -1.31
C ALA A 210 -1.04 -14.69 -2.38
N LEU A 211 -0.19 -13.69 -2.63
CA LEU A 211 0.96 -13.82 -3.52
C LEU A 211 1.95 -14.86 -3.02
N CYS A 212 2.23 -14.89 -1.70
CA CYS A 212 3.06 -15.91 -1.09
C CYS A 212 2.50 -17.30 -1.32
N VAL A 213 1.22 -17.57 -1.04
CA VAL A 213 0.62 -18.90 -1.24
C VAL A 213 0.66 -19.29 -2.72
N MET A 214 0.24 -18.41 -3.64
CA MET A 214 0.26 -18.69 -5.08
C MET A 214 1.66 -19.03 -5.60
N HIS A 215 2.70 -18.35 -5.11
CA HIS A 215 4.07 -18.58 -5.57
C HIS A 215 4.84 -19.65 -4.75
N CYS A 216 4.49 -19.88 -3.49
CA CYS A 216 5.03 -20.96 -2.65
C CYS A 216 4.51 -22.32 -3.15
N ASP A 217 3.23 -22.42 -3.49
CA ASP A 217 2.67 -23.64 -4.08
C ASP A 217 3.28 -23.95 -5.46
N CYS A 218 3.72 -22.92 -6.20
CA CYS A 218 4.43 -23.11 -7.47
C CYS A 218 5.91 -23.53 -7.29
N ARG A 219 6.53 -23.28 -6.12
CA ARG A 219 7.92 -23.70 -5.84
C ARG A 219 8.03 -25.14 -5.33
N CYS A 220 6.91 -25.78 -4.99
CA CYS A 220 6.85 -27.17 -4.55
C CYS A 220 6.62 -28.19 -5.68
N HIS A 221 7.16 -27.98 -6.89
CA HIS A 221 7.42 -29.11 -7.77
C HIS A 221 8.79 -29.69 -7.38
N PRO A 222 8.89 -30.95 -6.91
CA PRO A 222 10.19 -31.59 -6.79
C PRO A 222 10.81 -31.53 -8.17
N THR A 223 12.00 -30.93 -8.28
CA THR A 223 12.80 -31.01 -9.48
C THR A 223 12.94 -32.49 -9.82
N THR A 224 12.13 -33.00 -10.75
CA THR A 224 12.44 -34.26 -11.42
C THR A 224 13.73 -33.97 -12.15
N HIS A 225 14.84 -34.31 -11.49
CA HIS A 225 16.14 -34.49 -12.12
C HIS A 225 15.86 -35.29 -13.39
N HIS A 226 15.86 -34.61 -14.54
CA HIS A 226 15.96 -35.28 -15.81
C HIS A 226 17.29 -36.02 -15.77
N LYS A 227 17.24 -37.31 -15.38
CA LYS A 227 18.35 -38.24 -15.58
C LYS A 227 18.68 -38.15 -17.06
N ARG A 228 19.81 -37.54 -17.35
CA ARG A 228 20.43 -37.49 -18.67
C ARG A 228 20.56 -38.95 -19.13
N ALA A 229 19.63 -39.40 -19.96
CA ALA A 229 19.68 -40.73 -20.54
C ALA A 229 20.99 -40.81 -21.33
N ARG A 230 21.88 -41.71 -20.90
CA ARG A 230 23.10 -42.07 -21.64
C ARG A 230 22.66 -42.54 -23.02
N ARG A 231 22.95 -41.76 -24.07
CA ARG A 231 22.92 -42.24 -25.45
C ARG A 231 23.87 -43.43 -25.57
N PRO A 232 23.47 -44.56 -26.21
CA PRO A 232 24.43 -45.59 -26.57
C PRO A 232 25.37 -45.04 -27.65
N ARG A 233 26.64 -45.37 -27.48
CA ARG A 233 27.76 -45.04 -28.35
C ARG A 233 27.63 -45.83 -29.66
N ILE A 234 27.47 -45.15 -30.80
CA ILE A 234 27.68 -45.74 -32.12
C ILE A 234 29.03 -45.22 -32.63
N HIS A 235 29.89 -46.15 -33.03
CA HIS A 235 31.25 -45.94 -33.51
C HIS A 235 31.23 -45.86 -35.05
N ASP A 236 32.15 -45.04 -35.57
CA ASP A 236 32.60 -44.88 -36.98
C ASP A 236 31.60 -44.39 -38.05
N LEU A 237 31.86 -43.22 -38.63
CA LEU A 237 32.66 -43.10 -39.85
C LEU A 237 33.01 -41.63 -40.16
N SER A 238 34.17 -41.48 -40.80
CA SER A 238 34.93 -40.27 -41.14
C SER A 238 34.22 -39.27 -42.06
N ASP A 239 34.43 -37.97 -41.82
CA ASP A 239 35.08 -37.00 -42.73
C ASP A 239 34.50 -35.56 -42.65
N GLY A 240 35.43 -34.63 -42.37
CA GLY A 240 35.51 -33.29 -42.97
C GLY A 240 34.43 -32.26 -42.63
N SER A 241 34.80 -31.23 -41.85
CA SER A 241 34.75 -29.79 -42.25
C SER A 241 34.88 -28.84 -41.05
N ILE A 242 36.13 -28.48 -40.77
CA ILE A 242 36.71 -27.19 -40.36
C ILE A 242 35.76 -26.06 -39.88
N SER A 243 35.90 -25.75 -38.59
CA SER A 243 36.18 -24.44 -37.94
C SER A 243 35.68 -23.14 -38.57
N ILE A 244 34.96 -22.32 -37.78
CA ILE A 244 35.43 -20.99 -37.35
C ILE A 244 35.04 -20.79 -35.88
N GLY A 245 36.05 -20.63 -35.04
CA GLY A 245 35.92 -20.14 -33.68
C GLY A 245 36.06 -18.62 -33.65
N VAL A 246 35.39 -18.00 -32.68
CA VAL A 246 35.79 -16.73 -32.10
C VAL A 246 35.74 -16.91 -30.59
N ASP A 247 36.92 -17.09 -30.00
CA ASP A 247 37.17 -17.04 -28.56
C ASP A 247 37.22 -15.56 -28.13
N LEU A 248 36.54 -15.23 -27.02
CA LEU A 248 37.04 -14.18 -26.13
C LEU A 248 36.84 -14.63 -24.68
N ARG A 249 37.97 -14.94 -24.04
CA ARG A 249 38.12 -15.31 -22.62
C ARG A 249 38.30 -14.06 -21.73
N HIS A 250 38.17 -14.32 -20.43
CA HIS A 250 38.54 -13.57 -19.21
C HIS A 250 37.42 -12.71 -18.59
N ASN A 251 37.15 -12.75 -17.27
CA ASN A 251 37.91 -13.32 -16.16
C ASN A 251 37.01 -13.64 -14.92
N THR A 252 37.47 -14.64 -14.16
CA THR A 252 37.24 -15.01 -12.73
C THR A 252 36.90 -13.85 -11.77
N SER A 253 35.99 -13.95 -10.78
CA SER A 253 35.86 -14.80 -9.56
C SER A 253 36.05 -13.96 -8.28
N TYR A 254 35.47 -14.46 -7.17
CA TYR A 254 35.64 -14.17 -5.72
C TYR A 254 34.51 -13.34 -5.06
N HIS A 255 33.64 -13.90 -4.18
CA HIS A 255 33.83 -14.51 -2.83
C HIS A 255 34.01 -13.40 -1.77
N SER A 256 33.38 -13.32 -0.58
CA SER A 256 32.26 -13.94 0.13
C SER A 256 32.00 -13.08 1.39
N ASP A 257 30.96 -13.42 2.15
CA ASP A 257 30.76 -13.24 3.61
C ASP A 257 30.47 -11.82 4.16
N LEU A 258 29.27 -11.56 4.70
CA LEU A 258 28.80 -11.84 6.08
C LEU A 258 29.69 -11.20 7.15
N VAL A 259 29.16 -10.23 7.89
CA VAL A 259 29.26 -10.12 9.36
C VAL A 259 28.18 -9.15 9.87
N ALA A 260 27.48 -9.60 10.90
CA ALA A 260 26.47 -8.89 11.66
C ALA A 260 27.09 -7.85 12.61
N PHE A 261 26.37 -6.75 12.86
CA PHE A 261 26.64 -5.83 13.97
C PHE A 261 25.35 -5.46 14.71
N ARG A 262 25.39 -5.65 16.02
CA ARG A 262 24.52 -5.07 17.06
C ARG A 262 25.35 -5.06 18.36
N PRO A 263 24.95 -4.33 19.41
CA PRO A 263 25.17 -2.89 19.57
C PRO A 263 25.93 -2.58 20.89
N THR A 264 26.43 -1.35 21.00
CA THR A 264 26.42 -0.51 22.22
C THR A 264 26.48 0.94 21.78
#